data_AF-A0A350MLA8-F1
#
_entry.id   AF-A0A350MLA8-F1
#
_cell.length_a   1.000
_cell.length_b   1.000
_cell.length_c   1.000
_cell.angle_alpha   90.00
_cell.angle_beta   90.00
_cell.angle_gamma   90.00
#
_symmetry.space_group_name_H-M   'P 1'
#
loop_
_entity.id
_entity.type
_entity.pdbx_description
1 polymer ?
#
loop_
_entity_poly.entity_id
_entity_poly.type
_entity_poly.pdbx_seq_one_letter_code
_entity_poly.pdbx_strand_id
1 'polypeptide(L)'
;MSKVNFHQTFPPTLEYLSRLLEITDMTDELSKEEISEITGIPTGKSSGKVEPHIDYAIYMGLVENISNQRGKYKLRKTKLGSIIMKEDLGMREEVTQLLCHVRLTSPATGAYLWSLLIRDILPKYPNGIKYLILGDELKKQSIFSAKKAVNMGPFYTTYEEGFETFNFISKTKDILKIIPQIFKNELLFVYAY
;
A
#
# COMPACT_ATOMS: atom_id res chain seq x y z
N MET A 1 0.15 -2.15 16.55
CA MET A 1 -0.25 -3.37 15.80
C MET A 1 -0.69 -2.94 14.41
N SER A 2 -0.12 -3.52 13.36
CA SER A 2 -0.56 -3.26 11.98
C SER A 2 -2.00 -3.77 11.79
N LYS A 3 -2.87 -2.92 11.24
CA LYS A 3 -4.25 -3.30 10.95
C LYS A 3 -4.26 -4.14 9.67
N VAL A 4 -4.45 -5.45 9.80
CA VAL A 4 -4.42 -6.38 8.65
C VAL A 4 -5.46 -6.07 7.57
N ASN A 5 -6.65 -5.61 7.97
CA ASN A 5 -7.76 -5.30 7.05
C ASN A 5 -7.97 -3.78 6.89
N PHE A 6 -6.92 -2.96 7.04
CA PHE A 6 -7.03 -1.50 6.96
C PHE A 6 -7.65 -1.02 5.64
N HIS A 7 -7.39 -1.76 4.58
CA HIS A 7 -7.76 -1.41 3.21
C HIS A 7 -9.27 -1.42 2.96
N GLN A 8 -10.10 -2.01 3.83
CA GLN A 8 -11.58 -2.06 3.68
C GLN A 8 -12.05 -2.49 2.28
N THR A 9 -11.33 -3.40 1.61
CA THR A 9 -11.51 -3.84 0.21
C THR A 9 -11.02 -2.89 -0.91
N PHE A 10 -10.49 -1.72 -0.57
CA PHE A 10 -9.96 -0.76 -1.54
C PHE A 10 -8.45 -0.95 -1.78
N PRO A 11 -8.00 -1.05 -3.04
CA PRO A 11 -6.57 -0.96 -3.37
C PRO A 11 -6.05 0.47 -3.21
N PRO A 12 -4.72 0.66 -3.17
CA PRO A 12 -4.16 2.00 -3.30
C PRO A 12 -4.52 2.57 -4.67
N THR A 13 -4.86 3.86 -4.70
CA THR A 13 -5.17 4.60 -5.93
C THR A 13 -4.25 5.80 -5.96
N LEU A 14 -3.37 5.87 -6.96
CA LEU A 14 -2.34 6.91 -7.02
C LEU A 14 -2.94 8.32 -6.97
N GLU A 15 -4.02 8.57 -7.71
CA GLU A 15 -4.72 9.87 -7.70
C GLU A 15 -5.18 10.30 -6.29
N TYR A 16 -5.67 9.37 -5.47
CA TYR A 16 -6.09 9.69 -4.11
C TYR A 16 -4.90 9.88 -3.17
N LEU A 17 -3.79 9.17 -3.38
CA LEU A 17 -2.54 9.43 -2.66
C LEU A 17 -1.98 10.82 -3.00
N SER A 18 -2.03 11.23 -4.27
CA SER A 18 -1.67 12.59 -4.72
C SER A 18 -2.51 13.65 -4.02
N ARG A 19 -3.83 13.50 -4.00
CA ARG A 19 -4.75 14.45 -3.33
C ARG A 19 -4.51 14.52 -1.82
N LEU A 20 -4.18 13.40 -1.19
CA LEU A 20 -3.78 13.42 0.22
C LEU A 20 -2.48 14.20 0.43
N LEU A 21 -1.48 14.03 -0.44
CA LEU A 21 -0.22 14.79 -0.39
C LEU A 21 -0.46 16.30 -0.52
N GLU A 22 -1.42 16.75 -1.33
CA GLU A 22 -1.73 18.17 -1.50
C GLU A 22 -2.27 18.86 -0.23
N ILE A 23 -3.00 18.13 0.62
CA ILE A 23 -3.65 18.69 1.82
C ILE A 23 -2.83 18.51 3.12
N THR A 24 -1.64 17.94 3.02
CA THR A 24 -0.75 17.70 4.16
C THR A 24 -0.16 18.99 4.76
N ASP A 25 0.51 18.85 5.90
CA ASP A 25 1.00 19.95 6.74
C ASP A 25 -0.16 20.76 7.33
N MET A 26 -1.20 20.02 7.71
CA MET A 26 -2.43 20.55 8.31
C MET A 26 -2.13 21.27 9.62
N THR A 27 -2.75 22.42 9.81
CA THR A 27 -2.76 23.13 11.10
C THR A 27 -3.71 22.48 12.10
N ASP A 28 -4.82 21.95 11.60
CA ASP A 28 -5.94 21.43 12.38
C ASP A 28 -6.10 19.91 12.27
N GLU A 29 -6.85 19.31 13.19
CA GLU A 29 -7.22 17.90 13.14
C GLU A 29 -8.55 17.70 12.41
N LEU A 30 -8.53 16.94 11.32
CA LEU A 30 -9.69 16.71 10.45
C LEU A 30 -10.26 15.30 10.61
N SER A 31 -11.57 15.16 10.48
CA SER A 31 -12.26 13.88 10.34
C SER A 31 -12.10 13.33 8.92
N LYS A 32 -12.49 12.07 8.72
CA LYS A 32 -12.50 11.47 7.38
C LYS A 32 -13.50 12.17 6.45
N GLU A 33 -14.60 12.71 6.99
CA GLU A 33 -15.61 13.48 6.24
C GLU A 33 -15.04 14.82 5.78
N GLU A 34 -14.36 15.55 6.66
CA GLU A 34 -13.70 16.82 6.33
C GLU A 34 -12.59 16.61 5.28
N ILE A 35 -11.78 15.54 5.42
CA ILE A 35 -10.78 15.19 4.40
C ILE A 35 -11.45 14.83 3.07
N SER A 36 -12.57 14.09 3.10
CA SER A 36 -13.33 13.75 1.90
C SER A 36 -13.83 14.99 1.17
N GLU A 37 -14.35 15.98 1.91
CA GLU A 37 -14.84 17.24 1.36
C GLU A 37 -13.73 18.04 0.66
N ILE A 38 -12.54 18.12 1.26
CA ILE A 38 -11.40 18.86 0.70
C ILE A 38 -10.79 18.13 -0.51
N THR A 39 -10.64 16.81 -0.43
CA THR A 39 -9.91 16.02 -1.45
C THR A 39 -10.80 15.46 -2.55
N GLY A 40 -12.11 15.43 -2.35
CA GLY A 40 -13.05 14.68 -3.19
C GLY A 40 -12.84 13.16 -3.16
N ILE A 41 -12.04 12.61 -2.23
CA ILE A 41 -11.89 11.16 -2.06
C ILE A 41 -13.20 10.62 -1.48
N PRO A 42 -13.89 9.66 -2.13
CA PRO A 42 -15.20 9.20 -1.67
C PRO A 42 -15.15 8.59 -0.26
N THR A 43 -16.05 9.04 0.61
CA THR A 43 -16.26 8.41 1.93
C THR A 43 -17.76 8.29 2.25
N GLY A 44 -18.10 7.29 3.03
CA GLY A 44 -19.44 7.08 3.56
C GLY A 44 -19.43 6.88 5.08
N LYS A 45 -20.62 6.82 5.68
CA LYS A 45 -20.79 6.69 7.14
C LYS A 45 -20.01 5.49 7.70
N SER A 46 -20.17 4.31 7.08
CA SER A 46 -19.60 3.04 7.57
C SER A 46 -18.34 2.58 6.84
N SER A 47 -18.13 2.98 5.59
CA SER A 47 -16.96 2.62 4.79
C SER A 47 -16.68 3.69 3.74
N GLY A 48 -15.41 3.87 3.40
CA GLY A 48 -14.95 4.91 2.50
C GLY A 48 -13.48 4.72 2.13
N LYS A 49 -13.03 5.43 1.11
CA LYS A 49 -11.65 5.33 0.60
C LYS A 49 -10.67 6.20 1.39
N VAL A 50 -11.15 7.23 2.09
CA VAL A 50 -10.28 8.15 2.85
C VAL A 50 -9.35 7.43 3.84
N GLU A 51 -9.90 6.67 4.79
CA GLU A 51 -9.07 6.02 5.83
C GLU A 51 -8.11 4.96 5.26
N PRO A 52 -8.54 4.04 4.36
CA PRO A 52 -7.64 3.15 3.64
C PRO A 52 -6.49 3.87 2.95
N HIS A 53 -6.76 4.97 2.23
CA HIS A 53 -5.74 5.70 1.48
C HIS A 53 -4.80 6.50 2.39
N ILE A 54 -5.27 6.99 3.53
CA ILE A 54 -4.39 7.54 4.59
C ILE A 54 -3.44 6.44 5.09
N ASP A 55 -3.98 5.26 5.44
CA ASP A 55 -3.17 4.14 5.92
C ASP A 55 -2.16 3.67 4.84
N TYR A 56 -2.55 3.60 3.56
CA TYR A 56 -1.61 3.36 2.45
C TYR A 56 -0.52 4.42 2.39
N ALA A 57 -0.86 5.70 2.45
CA ALA A 57 0.11 6.79 2.41
C ALA A 57 1.11 6.70 3.59
N ILE A 58 0.65 6.30 4.77
CA ILE A 58 1.50 6.06 5.94
C ILE A 58 2.43 4.85 5.70
N TYR A 59 1.90 3.70 5.26
CA TYR A 59 2.71 2.50 5.01
C TYR A 59 3.71 2.69 3.85
N MET A 60 3.36 3.49 2.84
CA MET A 60 4.25 3.90 1.76
C MET A 60 5.27 4.96 2.20
N GLY A 61 5.18 5.46 3.44
CA GLY A 61 6.10 6.45 3.99
C GLY A 61 5.95 7.84 3.38
N LEU A 62 4.79 8.16 2.81
CA LEU A 62 4.51 9.46 2.19
C LEU A 62 4.12 10.50 3.24
N VAL A 63 3.33 10.09 4.23
CA VAL A 63 2.78 10.97 5.28
C VAL A 63 2.89 10.31 6.65
N GLU A 64 2.78 11.14 7.69
CA GLU A 64 2.60 10.73 9.08
C GLU A 64 1.28 11.32 9.58
N ASN A 65 0.54 10.56 10.38
CA ASN A 65 -0.56 11.12 11.17
C ASN A 65 -0.05 11.48 12.56
N ILE A 66 -0.01 12.77 12.87
CA ILE A 66 0.47 13.29 14.17
C ILE A 66 -0.68 13.57 15.15
N SER A 67 -1.93 13.32 14.75
CA SER A 67 -3.09 13.35 15.66
C SER A 67 -3.04 12.17 16.62
N ASN A 68 -3.31 12.43 17.89
CA ASN A 68 -3.51 11.39 18.91
C ASN A 68 -5.00 11.07 19.14
N GLN A 69 -5.89 11.77 18.45
CA GLN A 69 -7.33 11.63 18.61
C GLN A 69 -7.89 10.55 17.67
N ARG A 70 -8.72 9.66 18.21
CA ARG A 70 -9.35 8.60 17.43
C ARG A 70 -10.33 9.19 16.42
N GLY A 71 -10.19 8.80 15.15
CA GLY A 71 -11.06 9.26 14.06
C GLY A 71 -10.73 10.68 13.57
N LYS A 72 -9.65 11.25 14.08
CA LYS A 72 -9.14 12.56 13.69
C LYS A 72 -7.71 12.41 13.16
N TYR A 73 -7.40 13.17 12.12
CA TYR A 73 -6.20 13.06 11.33
C TYR A 73 -5.55 14.43 11.23
N LYS A 74 -4.25 14.47 11.52
CA LYS A 74 -3.41 15.64 11.24
C LYS A 74 -2.22 15.14 10.46
N LEU A 75 -2.29 15.29 9.14
CA LEU A 75 -1.33 14.69 8.23
C LEU A 75 -0.17 15.63 7.99
N ARG A 76 1.05 15.10 8.09
CA ARG A 76 2.31 15.80 7.81
C ARG A 76 3.09 15.03 6.75
N LYS A 77 3.70 15.73 5.79
CA LYS A 77 4.57 15.04 4.80
C LYS A 77 5.81 14.50 5.47
N THR A 78 6.25 13.32 5.04
CA THR A 78 7.61 12.89 5.28
C THR A 78 8.57 13.60 4.32
N LYS A 79 9.89 13.37 4.48
CA LYS A 79 10.88 13.80 3.47
C LYS A 79 10.59 13.19 2.10
N LEU A 80 10.22 11.90 2.06
CA LEU A 80 9.88 11.20 0.81
C LEU A 80 8.62 11.80 0.18
N GLY A 81 7.55 11.99 0.97
CA GLY A 81 6.32 12.61 0.47
C GLY A 81 6.53 14.02 -0.05
N SER A 82 7.42 14.80 0.57
CA SER A 82 7.77 16.15 0.12
C SER A 82 8.48 16.15 -1.24
N ILE A 83 9.39 15.21 -1.45
CA ILE A 83 10.10 15.06 -2.72
C ILE A 83 9.14 14.59 -3.81
N ILE A 84 8.34 13.55 -3.55
CA ILE A 84 7.36 13.03 -4.52
C ILE A 84 6.35 14.11 -4.88
N MET A 85 5.80 14.84 -3.91
CA MET A 85 4.86 15.95 -4.19
C MET A 85 5.46 16.99 -5.14
N LYS A 86 6.77 17.26 -5.02
CA LYS A 86 7.47 18.28 -5.83
C LYS A 86 7.83 17.77 -7.23
N GLU A 87 8.31 16.53 -7.32
CA GLU A 87 8.93 16.01 -8.55
C GLU A 87 7.99 15.10 -9.36
N ASP A 88 7.11 14.33 -8.70
CA ASP A 88 6.22 13.35 -9.34
C ASP A 88 4.91 13.18 -8.54
N LEU A 89 4.13 14.26 -8.38
CA LEU A 89 2.90 14.24 -7.59
C LEU A 89 1.92 13.17 -8.08
N GLY A 90 1.88 12.94 -9.40
CA GLY A 90 1.04 11.92 -10.03
C GLY A 90 1.53 10.48 -9.82
N MET A 91 2.70 10.29 -9.23
CA MET A 91 3.33 9.00 -8.91
C MET A 91 3.46 8.08 -10.13
N ARG A 92 3.78 8.66 -11.29
CA ARG A 92 3.77 7.96 -12.57
C ARG A 92 5.12 7.33 -12.90
N GLU A 93 6.19 7.79 -12.28
CA GLU A 93 7.51 7.23 -12.54
C GLU A 93 7.73 5.90 -11.83
N GLU A 94 8.44 4.99 -12.50
CA GLU A 94 8.77 3.67 -11.96
C GLU A 94 9.56 3.78 -10.64
N VAL A 95 10.48 4.74 -10.54
CA VAL A 95 11.26 4.98 -9.32
C VAL A 95 10.34 5.34 -8.15
N THR A 96 9.33 6.18 -8.36
CA THR A 96 8.36 6.57 -7.33
C THR A 96 7.55 5.37 -6.87
N GLN A 97 7.02 4.58 -7.81
CA GLN A 97 6.21 3.40 -7.49
C GLN A 97 7.04 2.32 -6.78
N LEU A 98 8.31 2.12 -7.18
CA LEU A 98 9.21 1.20 -6.50
C LEU A 98 9.56 1.66 -5.08
N LEU A 99 9.82 2.96 -4.87
CA LEU A 99 10.03 3.51 -3.52
C LEU A 99 8.80 3.26 -2.63
N CYS A 100 7.60 3.54 -3.14
CA CYS A 100 6.36 3.24 -2.43
C CYS A 100 6.19 1.75 -2.16
N HIS A 101 6.53 0.88 -3.12
CA HIS A 101 6.50 -0.58 -2.94
C HIS A 101 7.48 -1.06 -1.86
N VAL A 102 8.73 -0.59 -1.86
CA VAL A 102 9.76 -0.94 -0.87
C VAL A 102 9.26 -0.57 0.53
N ARG A 103 8.67 0.63 0.70
CA ARG A 103 8.10 1.09 1.97
C ARG A 103 6.86 0.30 2.37
N LEU A 104 5.91 0.10 1.45
CA LEU A 104 4.68 -0.66 1.68
C LEU A 104 4.95 -2.09 2.12
N THR A 105 6.01 -2.71 1.60
CA THR A 105 6.40 -4.09 1.93
C THR A 105 7.41 -4.16 3.07
N SER A 106 7.84 -3.06 3.66
CA SER A 106 8.84 -3.04 4.75
C SER A 106 8.42 -3.94 5.91
N PRO A 107 9.29 -4.84 6.42
CA PRO A 107 8.98 -5.65 7.60
C PRO A 107 8.75 -4.84 8.88
N ALA A 108 9.38 -3.67 8.98
CA ALA A 108 9.33 -2.84 10.19
C ALA A 108 8.13 -1.90 10.20
N THR A 109 7.78 -1.33 9.04
CA THR A 109 6.82 -0.21 8.96
C THR A 109 5.75 -0.40 7.89
N GLY A 110 5.81 -1.47 7.09
CA GLY A 110 4.92 -1.68 5.95
C GLY A 110 3.58 -2.30 6.33
N ALA A 111 2.72 -2.44 5.34
CA ALA A 111 1.45 -3.14 5.46
C ALA A 111 1.71 -4.64 5.61
N TYR A 112 1.27 -5.22 6.73
CA TYR A 112 1.60 -6.59 7.11
C TYR A 112 1.33 -7.63 6.02
N LEU A 113 0.15 -7.59 5.39
CA LEU A 113 -0.19 -8.55 4.33
C LEU A 113 0.75 -8.41 3.11
N TRP A 114 1.09 -7.19 2.70
CA TRP A 114 2.01 -6.94 1.58
C TRP A 114 3.42 -7.40 1.93
N SER A 115 3.91 -7.05 3.12
CA SER A 115 5.22 -7.51 3.60
C SER A 115 5.29 -9.03 3.64
N LEU A 116 4.29 -9.70 4.22
CA LEU A 116 4.25 -11.16 4.33
C LEU A 116 4.27 -11.84 2.95
N LEU A 117 3.44 -11.36 2.02
CA LEU A 117 3.35 -11.95 0.69
C LEU A 117 4.64 -11.73 -0.11
N ILE A 118 5.15 -10.50 -0.15
CA ILE A 118 6.29 -10.15 -1.00
C ILE A 118 7.62 -10.60 -0.43
N ARG A 119 7.81 -10.53 0.90
CA ARG A 119 9.11 -10.78 1.52
C ARG A 119 9.26 -12.16 2.15
N ASP A 120 8.17 -12.91 2.34
CA ASP A 120 8.22 -14.22 2.98
C ASP A 120 7.58 -15.33 2.14
N ILE A 121 6.31 -15.22 1.79
CA ILE A 121 5.58 -16.33 1.15
C ILE A 121 6.02 -16.50 -0.31
N LEU A 122 5.81 -15.50 -1.18
CA LEU A 122 6.01 -15.66 -2.62
C LEU A 122 7.46 -15.99 -3.02
N PRO A 123 8.51 -15.44 -2.38
CA PRO A 123 9.90 -15.79 -2.70
C PRO A 123 10.22 -17.29 -2.53
N LYS A 124 9.49 -18.02 -1.68
CA LYS A 124 9.65 -19.47 -1.50
C LYS A 124 9.13 -20.30 -2.69
N TYR A 125 8.37 -19.68 -3.60
CA TYR A 125 7.74 -20.34 -4.75
C TYR A 125 8.13 -19.64 -6.06
N PRO A 126 9.38 -19.78 -6.53
CA PRO A 126 9.87 -19.08 -7.72
C PRO A 126 9.12 -19.44 -9.01
N ASN A 127 8.49 -20.61 -9.06
CA ASN A 127 7.66 -21.05 -10.19
C ASN A 127 6.17 -20.67 -10.05
N GLY A 128 5.82 -19.94 -8.99
CA GLY A 128 4.45 -19.58 -8.63
C GLY A 128 3.86 -20.50 -7.56
N ILE A 129 2.96 -19.94 -6.76
CA ILE A 129 2.20 -20.62 -5.71
C ILE A 129 0.77 -20.85 -6.18
N LYS A 130 0.24 -22.07 -5.97
CA LYS A 130 -1.18 -22.35 -6.20
C LYS A 130 -2.04 -21.66 -5.14
N TYR A 131 -3.23 -21.17 -5.49
CA TYR A 131 -4.10 -20.48 -4.54
C TYR A 131 -4.48 -21.29 -3.30
N LEU A 132 -4.64 -22.61 -3.44
CA LEU A 132 -4.90 -23.50 -2.30
C LEU A 132 -3.73 -23.45 -1.30
N ILE A 133 -2.51 -23.59 -1.81
CA ILE A 133 -1.28 -23.57 -1.00
C ILE A 133 -1.08 -22.17 -0.40
N LEU A 134 -1.35 -21.10 -1.15
CA LEU A 134 -1.31 -19.73 -0.63
C LEU A 134 -2.28 -19.53 0.54
N GLY A 135 -3.49 -20.08 0.44
CA GLY A 135 -4.45 -20.07 1.53
C GLY A 135 -3.93 -20.78 2.78
N ASP A 136 -3.24 -21.91 2.61
CA ASP A 136 -2.65 -22.66 3.73
C ASP A 136 -1.46 -21.92 4.35
N GLU A 137 -0.57 -21.32 3.55
CA GLU A 137 0.53 -20.46 4.05
C GLU A 137 0.00 -19.27 4.86
N LEU A 138 -1.08 -18.62 4.40
CA LEU A 138 -1.72 -17.54 5.13
C LEU A 138 -2.30 -18.03 6.46
N LYS A 139 -2.98 -19.19 6.49
CA LYS A 139 -3.57 -19.75 7.73
C LYS A 139 -2.55 -20.14 8.79
N LYS A 140 -1.28 -20.38 8.42
CA LYS A 140 -0.20 -20.61 9.40
C LYS A 140 0.08 -19.38 10.26
N GLN A 141 -0.26 -18.18 9.79
CA GLN A 141 -0.13 -16.97 10.59
C GLN A 141 -1.29 -16.88 11.58
N SER A 142 -0.98 -16.70 12.86
CA SER A 142 -1.97 -16.65 13.95
C SER A 142 -3.07 -15.61 13.73
N ILE A 143 -2.77 -14.50 13.04
CA ILE A 143 -3.73 -13.44 12.73
C ILE A 143 -4.75 -13.80 11.64
N PHE A 144 -4.51 -14.89 10.90
CA PHE A 144 -5.35 -15.38 9.82
C PHE A 144 -5.96 -16.75 10.12
N SER A 145 -5.50 -17.48 11.14
CA SER A 145 -5.91 -18.87 11.43
C SER A 145 -7.42 -19.04 11.62
N ALA A 146 -8.09 -18.09 12.27
CA ALA A 146 -9.54 -18.11 12.48
C ALA A 146 -10.37 -17.50 11.33
N LYS A 147 -9.72 -16.92 10.31
CA LYS A 147 -10.42 -16.28 9.19
C LYS A 147 -10.75 -17.32 8.12
N LYS A 148 -12.02 -17.32 7.66
CA LYS A 148 -12.46 -18.18 6.54
C LYS A 148 -11.64 -17.93 5.27
N ALA A 149 -11.35 -16.66 4.98
CA ALA A 149 -10.50 -16.25 3.87
C ALA A 149 -9.88 -14.87 4.15
N VAL A 150 -8.67 -14.64 3.63
CA VAL A 150 -8.02 -13.33 3.59
C VAL A 150 -8.45 -12.62 2.30
N ASN A 151 -8.88 -11.37 2.38
CA ASN A 151 -9.24 -10.61 1.19
C ASN A 151 -7.98 -10.15 0.45
N MET A 152 -7.65 -10.87 -0.62
CA MET A 152 -6.48 -10.62 -1.47
C MET A 152 -6.73 -9.62 -2.61
N GLY A 153 -7.98 -9.20 -2.83
CA GLY A 153 -8.35 -8.31 -3.94
C GLY A 153 -7.48 -7.06 -4.01
N PRO A 154 -7.38 -6.28 -2.93
CA PRO A 154 -6.54 -5.08 -2.90
C PRO A 154 -5.06 -5.33 -3.15
N PHE A 155 -4.53 -6.48 -2.71
CA PHE A 155 -3.16 -6.86 -3.01
C PHE A 155 -2.96 -7.07 -4.51
N TYR A 156 -3.87 -7.79 -5.19
CA TYR A 156 -3.78 -7.98 -6.65
C TYR A 156 -3.85 -6.65 -7.39
N THR A 157 -4.89 -5.85 -7.09
CA THR A 157 -5.11 -4.58 -7.77
C THR A 157 -4.00 -3.55 -7.47
N THR A 158 -3.29 -3.67 -6.32
CA THR A 158 -2.09 -2.85 -6.08
C THR A 158 -1.08 -2.98 -7.20
N TYR A 159 -0.87 -4.18 -7.76
CA TYR A 159 0.15 -4.40 -8.79
C TYR A 159 -0.44 -4.46 -10.21
N GLU A 160 -1.74 -4.71 -10.36
CA GLU A 160 -2.42 -4.68 -11.65
C GLU A 160 -2.76 -3.24 -12.09
N GLU A 161 -3.09 -2.34 -11.14
CA GLU A 161 -3.52 -0.97 -11.45
C GLU A 161 -2.72 0.12 -10.70
N GLY A 162 -2.31 -0.14 -9.45
CA GLY A 162 -1.62 0.87 -8.64
C GLY A 162 -0.14 1.05 -8.98
N PHE A 163 0.58 -0.05 -9.14
CA PHE A 163 2.03 -0.15 -9.36
C PHE A 163 2.32 -0.82 -10.70
N GLU A 164 1.72 -0.31 -11.77
CA GLU A 164 1.74 -0.94 -13.10
C GLU A 164 3.10 -0.85 -13.80
N THR A 165 3.96 0.12 -13.43
CA THR A 165 5.17 0.46 -14.19
C THR A 165 6.24 -0.63 -14.23
N PHE A 166 6.28 -1.53 -13.24
CA PHE A 166 7.28 -2.60 -13.14
C PHE A 166 6.71 -4.01 -13.20
N ASN A 167 5.41 -4.17 -13.50
CA ASN A 167 4.74 -5.47 -13.71
C ASN A 167 5.25 -6.60 -12.78
N PHE A 168 4.98 -6.46 -11.48
CA PHE A 168 5.70 -7.23 -10.46
C PHE A 168 5.19 -8.65 -10.25
N ILE A 169 3.89 -8.85 -10.42
CA ILE A 169 3.24 -10.14 -10.18
C ILE A 169 2.53 -10.61 -11.44
N SER A 170 2.55 -11.92 -11.65
CA SER A 170 1.72 -12.61 -12.64
C SER A 170 0.65 -13.39 -11.93
N LYS A 171 -0.57 -13.29 -12.43
CA LYS A 171 -1.74 -13.97 -11.90
C LYS A 171 -2.42 -14.77 -13.01
N THR A 172 -2.64 -16.06 -12.77
CA THR A 172 -3.47 -16.90 -13.65
C THR A 172 -4.68 -17.42 -12.88
N LYS A 173 -5.47 -18.33 -13.48
CA LYS A 173 -6.57 -18.99 -12.76
C LYS A 173 -6.09 -19.83 -11.57
N ASP A 174 -4.87 -20.36 -11.64
CA ASP A 174 -4.37 -21.36 -10.69
C ASP A 174 -3.21 -20.87 -9.84
N ILE A 175 -2.37 -19.97 -10.38
CA ILE A 175 -1.10 -19.58 -9.75
C ILE A 175 -0.95 -18.06 -9.61
N LEU A 176 -0.26 -17.67 -8.54
CA LEU A 176 0.29 -16.34 -8.32
C LEU A 176 1.82 -16.45 -8.31
N LYS A 177 2.52 -15.54 -9.00
CA LYS A 177 3.98 -15.59 -9.14
C LYS A 177 4.59 -14.18 -9.11
N ILE A 178 5.77 -14.03 -8.52
CA ILE A 178 6.61 -12.83 -8.73
C ILE A 178 7.30 -12.94 -10.08
N ILE A 179 7.20 -11.88 -10.89
CA ILE A 179 7.91 -11.77 -12.16
C ILE A 179 9.33 -11.28 -11.87
N PRO A 180 10.38 -12.02 -12.27
CA PRO A 180 11.75 -11.55 -12.18
C PRO A 180 11.93 -10.23 -12.93
N GLN A 181 12.52 -9.24 -12.26
CA GLN A 181 12.75 -7.91 -12.83
C GLN A 181 14.14 -7.83 -13.45
N ILE A 182 14.26 -7.04 -14.52
CA ILE A 182 15.57 -6.72 -15.12
C ILE A 182 16.22 -5.66 -14.25
N PHE A 183 17.49 -5.88 -13.89
CA PHE A 183 18.27 -4.89 -13.15
C PHE A 183 18.47 -3.64 -14.01
N LYS A 184 18.09 -2.48 -13.46
CA LYS A 184 18.25 -1.15 -14.07
C LYS A 184 19.24 -0.34 -13.24
N ASN A 185 20.36 0.06 -13.83
CA ASN A 185 21.44 0.73 -13.10
C ASN A 185 21.00 2.09 -12.53
N GLU A 186 20.10 2.78 -13.22
CA GLU A 186 19.47 4.03 -12.80
C GLU A 186 18.62 3.89 -11.52
N LEU A 187 18.21 2.67 -11.17
CA LEU A 187 17.45 2.35 -9.96
C LEU A 187 18.32 1.74 -8.84
N LEU A 188 19.65 1.72 -8.99
CA LEU A 188 20.58 1.08 -8.05
C LEU A 188 20.33 1.47 -6.59
N PHE A 189 20.08 2.76 -6.32
CA PHE A 189 19.84 3.25 -4.96
C PHE A 189 18.51 2.78 -4.36
N VAL A 190 17.50 2.50 -5.20
CA VAL A 190 16.24 1.91 -4.74
C VAL A 190 16.45 0.47 -4.29
N TYR A 191 17.26 -0.30 -5.03
CA TYR A 191 17.54 -1.70 -4.71
C TYR A 191 18.42 -1.90 -3.48
N ALA A 192 19.21 -0.88 -3.12
CA ALA A 192 20.07 -0.90 -1.94
C ALA A 192 19.32 -0.68 -0.62
N TYR A 193 18.01 -0.41 -0.67
CA TYR A 193 17.15 -0.06 0.47
C TYR A 193 16.19 -1.21 0.86
#